data_AF-A0A535KU95-F1
#
_entry.id   AF-A0A535KU95-F1
#
_cell.length_a   1.000
_cell.length_b   1.000
_cell.length_c   1.000
_cell.angle_alpha   90.00
_cell.angle_beta   90.00
_cell.angle_gamma   90.00
#
_symmetry.space_group_name_H-M   'P 1'
#
loop_
_entity.id
_entity.type
_entity.pdbx_description
1 polymer ?
#
loop_
_entity_poly.entity_id
_entity_poly.type
_entity_poly.pdbx_seq_one_letter_code
_entity_poly.pdbx_strand_id
1 'polypeptide(L)'
;MSPPKLIPMENLLAAWDGESVSIHRDRETGTWMFVCVHSTTLGSAAGGTRMKHYPRPTDALADGMRLSEAMSLKFACVDFPHGGGKAVIALPGPEVPQGEARRRLLHEYGAFINSLGGLYSCAPDMNTSAADMDVVAEVSPYVFC
;
A
#
# COMPACT_ATOMS: atom_id res chain seq x y z
N MET A 1 13.71 29.82 3.27
CA MET A 1 13.28 28.73 2.38
C MET A 1 11.78 28.85 2.22
N SER A 2 11.28 29.03 1.00
CA SER A 2 9.83 29.01 0.76
C SER A 2 9.27 27.64 1.17
N PRO A 3 8.09 27.57 1.80
CA PRO A 3 7.47 26.29 2.11
C PRO A 3 7.32 25.47 0.81
N PRO A 4 7.54 24.15 0.85
CA PRO A 4 7.34 23.32 -0.33
C PRO A 4 5.90 23.53 -0.84
N LYS A 5 5.75 23.83 -2.12
CA LYS A 5 4.42 23.99 -2.73
C LYS A 5 3.61 22.72 -2.44
N LEU A 6 2.37 22.91 -1.99
CA LEU A 6 1.40 21.82 -1.93
C LEU A 6 1.29 21.26 -3.35
N ILE A 7 1.59 19.98 -3.53
CA ILE A 7 1.29 19.28 -4.78
C ILE A 7 -0.11 18.74 -4.58
N PRO A 8 -1.11 19.25 -5.32
CA PRO A 8 -2.45 18.70 -5.26
C PRO A 8 -2.44 17.23 -5.68
N MET A 9 -3.28 16.41 -5.06
CA MET A 9 -3.34 14.98 -5.33
C MET A 9 -3.66 14.70 -6.80
N GLU A 10 -4.51 15.54 -7.40
CA GLU A 10 -4.86 15.49 -8.82
C GLU A 10 -3.64 15.60 -9.74
N ASN A 11 -2.62 16.37 -9.38
CA ASN A 11 -1.41 16.49 -10.19
C ASN A 11 -0.54 15.24 -10.13
N LEU A 12 -0.47 14.58 -8.96
CA LEU A 12 0.22 13.30 -8.83
C LEU A 12 -0.48 12.22 -9.65
N LEU A 13 -1.81 12.14 -9.54
CA LEU A 13 -2.62 11.16 -10.26
C LEU A 13 -2.56 11.39 -11.77
N ALA A 14 -2.67 12.64 -12.25
CA ALA A 14 -2.65 12.95 -13.67
C ALA A 14 -1.29 12.73 -14.34
N ALA A 15 -0.20 12.84 -13.58
CA ALA A 15 1.16 12.63 -14.09
C ALA A 15 1.63 11.17 -13.98
N TRP A 16 0.88 10.30 -13.29
CA TRP A 16 1.27 8.92 -13.06
C TRP A 16 0.66 7.98 -14.10
N ASP A 17 1.50 7.14 -14.71
CA ASP A 17 1.12 6.19 -15.77
C ASP A 17 0.62 4.84 -15.24
N GLY A 18 0.29 4.76 -13.95
CA GLY A 18 -0.23 3.54 -13.32
C GLY A 18 -1.73 3.37 -13.51
N GLU A 19 -2.19 2.11 -13.48
CA GLU A 19 -3.58 1.75 -13.75
C GLU A 19 -4.59 2.27 -12.72
N SER A 20 -4.27 2.21 -11.42
CA SER A 20 -5.21 2.64 -10.39
C SER A 20 -4.59 2.93 -9.03
N VAL A 21 -5.29 3.78 -8.27
CA VAL A 21 -5.05 4.01 -6.84
C VAL A 21 -6.34 3.74 -6.08
N SER A 22 -6.27 2.87 -5.09
CA SER A 22 -7.32 2.68 -4.10
C SER A 22 -6.92 3.34 -2.79
N ILE A 23 -7.85 4.08 -2.17
CA ILE A 23 -7.59 4.86 -0.96
C ILE A 23 -8.59 4.45 0.11
N HIS A 24 -8.09 4.17 1.31
CA HIS A 24 -8.90 3.94 2.49
C HIS A 24 -8.42 4.81 3.65
N ARG A 25 -9.35 5.23 4.51
CA ARG A 25 -9.02 5.97 5.73
C ARG A 25 -9.64 5.27 6.91
N ASP A 26 -8.80 4.82 7.82
CA ASP A 26 -9.26 4.37 9.13
C ASP A 26 -9.72 5.59 9.94
N ARG A 27 -11.02 5.63 10.26
CA ARG A 27 -11.61 6.77 10.98
C ARG A 27 -11.17 6.86 12.44
N GLU A 28 -10.83 5.73 13.06
CA GLU A 28 -10.45 5.69 14.47
C GLU A 28 -9.06 6.28 14.71
N THR A 29 -8.06 5.84 13.94
CA THR A 29 -6.68 6.33 14.08
C THR A 29 -6.36 7.53 13.18
N GLY A 30 -7.20 7.79 12.17
CA GLY A 30 -6.91 8.76 11.12
C GLY A 30 -5.84 8.30 10.12
N THR A 31 -5.41 7.03 10.20
CA THR A 31 -4.42 6.43 9.29
C THR A 31 -4.95 6.36 7.87
N TRP A 32 -4.15 6.84 6.92
CA TRP A 32 -4.43 6.68 5.49
C TRP A 32 -3.80 5.40 4.97
N MET A 33 -4.49 4.71 4.08
CA MET A 33 -3.99 3.51 3.41
C MET A 33 -4.15 3.69 1.91
N PHE A 34 -3.09 3.36 1.18
CA PHE A 34 -3.05 3.46 -0.27
C PHE A 34 -2.67 2.10 -0.84
N VAL A 35 -3.35 1.65 -1.88
CA VAL A 35 -2.90 0.57 -2.76
C VAL A 35 -2.74 1.17 -4.14
N CYS A 36 -1.50 1.27 -4.61
CA CYS A 36 -1.15 1.76 -5.93
C CYS A 36 -0.86 0.55 -6.82
N VAL A 37 -1.58 0.41 -7.92
CA VAL A 37 -1.37 -0.62 -8.94
C VAL A 37 -0.81 0.05 -10.18
N HIS A 38 0.44 -0.28 -10.50
CA HIS A 38 1.09 0.28 -11.69
C HIS A 38 0.73 -0.51 -12.94
N SER A 39 0.79 -1.85 -12.90
CA SER A 39 0.38 -2.67 -14.04
C SER A 39 -0.17 -4.02 -13.59
N THR A 40 -1.16 -4.53 -14.32
CA THR A 40 -1.74 -5.88 -14.21
C THR A 40 -1.56 -6.72 -15.49
N THR A 41 -0.73 -6.26 -16.43
CA THR A 41 -0.51 -6.91 -17.74
C THR A 41 -0.08 -8.37 -17.64
N LEU A 42 0.73 -8.72 -16.62
CA LEU A 42 1.23 -10.08 -16.40
C LEU A 42 0.37 -10.90 -15.41
N GLY A 43 -0.70 -10.33 -14.86
CA GLY A 43 -1.55 -10.94 -13.83
C GLY A 43 -1.97 -9.94 -12.76
N SER A 44 -2.70 -10.41 -11.75
CA SER A 44 -3.07 -9.58 -10.59
C SER A 44 -1.85 -8.90 -9.97
N ALA A 45 -2.01 -7.69 -9.45
CA ALA A 45 -0.90 -6.95 -8.89
C ALA A 45 -0.42 -7.56 -7.58
N ALA A 46 0.87 -7.48 -7.31
CA ALA A 46 1.47 -7.96 -6.07
C ALA A 46 2.53 -7.00 -5.56
N GLY A 47 2.76 -7.01 -4.25
CA GLY A 47 3.87 -6.26 -3.66
C GLY A 47 3.74 -6.07 -2.16
N GLY A 48 4.81 -5.57 -1.53
CA GLY A 48 4.87 -5.43 -0.09
C GLY A 48 4.05 -4.25 0.48
N THR A 49 3.66 -4.36 1.74
CA THR A 49 2.92 -3.37 2.52
C THR A 49 3.85 -2.60 3.44
N ARG A 50 4.08 -1.33 3.13
CA ARG A 50 4.89 -0.45 3.95
C ARG A 50 4.06 0.23 5.02
N MET A 51 4.48 0.16 6.29
CA MET A 51 3.87 0.92 7.38
C MET A 51 4.83 2.01 7.84
N LYS A 52 4.51 3.28 7.58
CA LYS A 52 5.44 4.39 7.84
C LYS A 52 4.69 5.70 8.05
N HIS A 53 5.25 6.58 8.89
CA HIS A 53 4.78 7.96 8.99
C HIS A 53 5.20 8.80 7.79
N TYR A 54 4.27 9.57 7.24
CA TYR A 54 4.53 10.58 6.22
C TYR A 54 4.00 11.93 6.71
N PRO A 55 4.71 13.04 6.45
CA PRO A 55 4.23 14.38 6.83
C PRO A 55 2.88 14.72 6.21
N ARG A 56 2.58 14.18 5.01
CA ARG A 56 1.33 14.41 4.28
C ARG A 56 0.87 13.13 3.59
N PRO A 57 -0.46 12.93 3.43
CA PRO A 57 -0.99 11.80 2.66
C PRO A 57 -0.48 11.74 1.21
N THR A 58 -0.24 12.89 0.58
CA THR A 58 0.34 12.97 -0.78
C THR A 58 1.76 12.42 -0.86
N ASP A 59 2.54 12.51 0.22
CA ASP A 59 3.90 11.96 0.27
C ASP A 59 3.85 10.41 0.36
N ALA A 60 2.85 9.87 1.07
CA ALA A 60 2.59 8.44 1.13
C ALA A 60 2.11 7.89 -0.23
N LEU A 61 1.19 8.61 -0.88
CA LEU A 61 0.70 8.28 -2.22
C LEU A 61 1.84 8.24 -3.24
N ALA A 62 2.68 9.28 -3.28
CA ALA A 62 3.82 9.35 -4.19
C ALA A 62 4.84 8.21 -3.97
N ASP A 63 5.10 7.81 -2.71
CA ASP A 63 5.96 6.66 -2.43
C ASP A 63 5.32 5.34 -2.89
N GLY A 64 4.02 5.17 -2.68
CA GLY A 64 3.24 4.02 -3.17
C GLY A 64 3.31 3.88 -4.70
N MET A 65 3.01 4.97 -5.43
CA MET A 65 3.08 5.04 -6.89
C MET A 65 4.46 4.63 -7.41
N ARG A 66 5.52 5.28 -6.92
CA ARG A 66 6.91 4.99 -7.33
C ARG A 66 7.34 3.55 -7.05
N LEU A 67 6.91 2.99 -5.92
CA LEU A 67 7.28 1.63 -5.55
C LEU A 67 6.48 0.56 -6.31
N SER A 68 5.23 0.84 -6.69
CA SER A 68 4.44 -0.08 -7.52
C SER A 68 5.00 -0.22 -8.94
N GLU A 69 5.54 0.86 -9.51
CA GLU A 69 6.31 0.82 -10.77
C GLU A 69 7.53 -0.09 -10.64
N ALA A 70 8.32 0.09 -9.58
CA ALA A 70 9.48 -0.76 -9.31
C ALA A 70 9.10 -2.25 -9.15
N MET A 71 7.92 -2.56 -8.61
CA MET A 71 7.42 -3.94 -8.54
C MET A 71 7.04 -4.50 -9.90
N SER A 72 6.46 -3.69 -10.78
CA SER A 72 6.11 -4.11 -12.15
C SER A 72 7.37 -4.52 -12.91
N LEU A 73 8.41 -3.67 -12.86
CA LEU A 73 9.70 -3.96 -13.48
C LEU A 73 10.37 -5.18 -12.85
N LYS A 74 10.35 -5.28 -11.51
CA LYS A 74 10.95 -6.43 -10.80
C LYS A 74 10.34 -7.75 -11.25
N PHE A 75 9.01 -7.86 -11.28
CA PHE A 75 8.35 -9.11 -11.66
C PHE A 75 8.51 -9.44 -13.14
N ALA A 76 8.43 -8.43 -14.02
CA ALA A 76 8.70 -8.61 -15.44
C ALA A 76 10.14 -9.11 -15.70
N CYS A 77 11.14 -8.60 -14.97
CA CYS A 77 12.54 -9.02 -15.14
C CYS A 77 12.83 -10.48 -14.79
N VAL A 78 11.93 -11.16 -14.06
CA VAL A 78 12.10 -12.55 -13.65
C VAL A 78 10.96 -13.46 -14.12
N ASP A 79 10.18 -12.99 -15.11
CA ASP A 79 9.00 -13.69 -15.65
C ASP A 79 8.02 -14.19 -14.58
N PHE A 80 7.88 -13.42 -13.49
CA PHE A 80 6.93 -13.77 -12.44
C PHE A 80 5.51 -13.36 -12.88
N PRO A 81 4.50 -14.24 -12.81
CA PRO A 81 3.19 -14.04 -13.43
C PRO A 81 2.26 -13.14 -12.60
N HIS A 82 2.77 -11.96 -12.21
CA HIS A 82 2.03 -10.95 -11.46
C HIS A 82 2.38 -9.55 -11.95
N GLY A 83 1.40 -8.67 -11.88
CA GLY A 83 1.58 -7.25 -12.03
C GLY A 83 2.26 -6.59 -10.82
N GLY A 84 2.64 -5.32 -10.95
CA GLY A 84 3.28 -4.57 -9.88
C GLY A 84 2.32 -3.68 -9.10
N GLY A 85 2.22 -3.94 -7.80
CA GLY A 85 1.46 -3.11 -6.87
C GLY A 85 2.27 -2.73 -5.63
N LYS A 86 1.76 -1.77 -4.87
CA LYS A 86 2.32 -1.41 -3.57
C LYS A 86 1.24 -0.91 -2.62
N ALA A 87 1.28 -1.39 -1.38
CA ALA A 87 0.49 -0.82 -0.30
C ALA A 87 1.33 0.07 0.64
N VAL A 88 0.75 1.18 1.09
CA VAL A 88 1.30 2.06 2.11
C VAL A 88 0.25 2.32 3.19
N ILE A 89 0.56 1.98 4.43
CA ILE A 89 -0.17 2.35 5.65
C ILE A 89 0.54 3.58 6.23
N ALA A 90 -0.02 4.76 5.98
CA ALA A 90 0.52 6.06 6.33
C ALA A 90 0.09 6.46 7.75
N LEU A 91 0.96 6.14 8.72
CA LEU A 91 0.70 6.38 10.14
C LEU A 91 0.58 7.87 10.45
N PRO A 92 -0.30 8.28 11.38
CA PRO A 92 -0.51 9.68 11.76
C PRO A 92 0.68 10.29 12.51
N GLY A 93 1.54 9.45 13.10
CA GLY A 93 2.77 9.84 13.80
C GLY A 93 3.87 8.81 13.61
N PRO A 94 5.10 9.10 14.08
CA PRO A 94 6.29 8.25 13.86
C PRO A 94 6.25 6.92 14.62
N GLU A 95 5.40 6.79 15.63
CA GLU A 95 5.27 5.57 16.43
C GLU A 95 4.56 4.47 15.64
N VAL A 96 5.22 3.31 15.54
CA VAL A 96 4.64 2.12 14.90
C VAL A 96 3.79 1.38 15.95
N PRO A 97 2.48 1.18 15.72
CA PRO A 97 1.60 0.53 16.68
C PRO A 97 2.06 -0.90 16.97
N GLN A 98 1.85 -1.33 18.21
CA GLN A 98 2.19 -2.66 18.74
C GLN A 98 0.96 -3.32 19.39
N GLY A 99 1.06 -4.61 19.68
CA GLY A 99 0.02 -5.36 20.39
C GLY A 99 -1.37 -5.27 19.73
N GLU A 100 -2.40 -5.04 20.54
CA GLU A 100 -3.79 -5.04 20.06
C GLU A 100 -4.08 -3.90 19.08
N ALA A 101 -3.48 -2.72 19.28
CA ALA A 101 -3.63 -1.60 18.35
C ALA A 101 -3.09 -1.94 16.96
N ARG A 102 -1.96 -2.68 16.90
CA ARG A 102 -1.40 -3.17 15.64
C ARG A 102 -2.33 -4.17 14.98
N ARG A 103 -2.80 -5.16 15.73
CA ARG A 103 -3.70 -6.20 15.24
C ARG A 103 -4.98 -5.60 14.67
N ARG A 104 -5.60 -4.67 15.38
CA ARG A 104 -6.80 -3.94 14.93
C ARG A 104 -6.53 -3.14 13.65
N LEU A 105 -5.39 -2.47 13.53
CA LEU A 105 -5.03 -1.73 12.32
C LEU A 105 -4.82 -2.67 11.12
N LEU A 106 -4.18 -3.83 11.34
CA LEU A 106 -3.97 -4.84 10.31
C LEU A 106 -5.27 -5.52 9.86
N HIS A 107 -6.24 -5.73 10.76
CA HIS A 107 -7.58 -6.19 10.37
C HIS A 107 -8.29 -5.18 9.48
N GLU A 108 -8.23 -3.88 9.81
CA GLU A 108 -8.82 -2.83 8.97
C GLU A 108 -8.14 -2.77 7.59
N TYR A 109 -6.81 -2.89 7.57
CA TYR A 109 -6.04 -3.00 6.33
C TYR A 109 -6.43 -4.24 5.53
N GLY A 110 -6.56 -5.40 6.18
CA GLY A 110 -6.97 -6.64 5.53
C GLY A 110 -8.39 -6.58 4.96
N ALA A 111 -9.34 -5.97 5.68
CA ALA A 111 -10.68 -5.72 5.16
C ALA A 111 -10.64 -4.82 3.91
N PHE A 112 -9.77 -3.79 3.92
CA PHE A 112 -9.53 -2.97 2.73
C PHE A 112 -8.95 -3.79 1.57
N ILE A 113 -7.92 -4.61 1.79
CA ILE A 113 -7.38 -5.50 0.75
C ILE A 113 -8.44 -6.46 0.20
N ASN A 114 -9.22 -7.09 1.07
CA ASN A 114 -10.28 -8.01 0.67
C ASN A 114 -11.33 -7.33 -0.21
N SER A 115 -11.66 -6.06 0.08
CA SER A 115 -12.62 -5.28 -0.71
C SER A 115 -12.18 -5.01 -2.15
N LEU A 116 -10.87 -5.15 -2.46
CA LEU A 116 -10.33 -5.00 -3.80
C LEU A 116 -10.53 -6.24 -4.69
N GLY A 117 -11.12 -7.32 -4.16
CA GLY A 117 -11.55 -8.46 -4.97
C GLY A 117 -10.44 -9.16 -5.75
N GLY A 118 -9.20 -9.16 -5.23
CA GLY A 118 -8.05 -9.82 -5.86
C GLY A 118 -7.31 -8.97 -6.89
N LEU A 119 -7.63 -7.68 -7.02
CA LEU A 119 -6.82 -6.74 -7.81
C LEU A 119 -5.36 -6.69 -7.33
N TYR A 120 -5.14 -6.84 -6.03
CA TYR A 120 -3.83 -6.76 -5.40
C TYR A 120 -3.68 -7.77 -4.26
N SER A 121 -2.55 -8.48 -4.23
CA SER A 121 -2.12 -9.33 -3.13
C SER A 121 -0.94 -8.71 -2.36
N CYS A 122 -1.07 -8.60 -1.05
CA CYS A 122 -0.06 -7.95 -0.20
C CYS A 122 1.02 -8.92 0.30
N ALA A 123 2.16 -8.37 0.72
CA ALA A 123 3.28 -9.10 1.30
C ALA A 123 4.00 -8.22 2.35
N PRO A 124 5.00 -8.72 3.10
CA PRO A 124 5.78 -7.87 4.01
C PRO A 124 6.62 -6.80 3.29
N ASP A 125 6.86 -5.67 3.96
CA ASP A 125 7.83 -4.61 3.63
C ASP A 125 8.27 -3.91 4.94
N MET A 126 8.76 -2.68 4.87
CA MET A 126 9.17 -1.87 6.00
C MET A 126 8.06 -1.77 7.07
N ASN A 127 8.43 -2.18 8.29
CA ASN A 127 7.58 -2.23 9.48
C ASN A 127 6.36 -3.15 9.36
N THR A 128 6.40 -4.13 8.46
CA THR A 128 5.49 -5.29 8.42
C THR A 128 6.30 -6.57 8.28
N SER A 129 5.74 -7.70 8.69
CA SER A 129 6.42 -9.00 8.80
C SER A 129 5.49 -10.13 8.38
N ALA A 130 6.01 -11.36 8.29
CA ALA A 130 5.19 -12.54 8.03
C ALA A 130 4.08 -12.72 9.07
N ALA A 131 4.38 -12.51 10.36
CA ALA A 131 3.38 -12.57 11.43
C ALA A 131 2.26 -11.52 11.26
N ASP A 132 2.56 -10.38 10.63
CA ASP A 132 1.52 -9.39 10.30
C ASP A 132 0.65 -9.86 9.14
N MET A 133 1.24 -10.57 8.17
CA MET A 133 0.49 -11.16 7.07
C MET A 133 -0.44 -12.27 7.55
N ASP A 134 -0.03 -13.05 8.57
CA ASP A 134 -0.92 -14.03 9.23
C ASP A 134 -2.18 -13.33 9.79
N VAL A 135 -2.03 -12.16 10.43
CA VAL A 135 -3.17 -11.37 10.94
C VAL A 135 -4.05 -10.85 9.81
N VAL A 136 -3.44 -10.34 8.73
CA VAL A 136 -4.18 -9.86 7.54
C VAL A 136 -4.95 -11.00 6.88
N ALA A 137 -4.36 -12.21 6.84
CA ALA A 137 -4.94 -13.40 6.25
C ALA A 137 -6.20 -13.90 6.99
N GLU A 138 -6.40 -13.51 8.26
CA GLU A 138 -7.63 -13.81 8.99
C GLU A 138 -8.88 -13.16 8.37
N VAL A 139 -8.72 -12.10 7.56
CA VAL A 139 -9.83 -11.33 6.96
C VAL A 139 -9.69 -11.11 5.45
N SER A 140 -8.62 -11.59 4.82
CA SER A 140 -8.39 -11.46 3.38
C SER A 140 -7.63 -12.67 2.82
N PRO A 141 -8.08 -13.29 1.72
CA PRO A 141 -7.32 -14.35 1.06
C PRO A 141 -6.17 -13.82 0.17
N TYR A 142 -6.08 -12.50 -0.06
CA TYR A 142 -5.13 -11.90 -1.00
C TYR A 142 -3.83 -11.48 -0.31
N VAL A 143 -3.10 -12.47 0.21
CA VAL A 143 -1.90 -12.27 1.02
C VAL A 143 -0.83 -13.29 0.60
N PHE A 144 0.42 -12.85 0.51
CA PHE A 144 1.59 -13.71 0.36
C PHE A 144 2.35 -13.82 1.69
N CYS A 145 2.42 -15.05 2.21
CA CYS A 145 3.43 -15.53 3.16
C CYS A 145 3.44 -17.07 3.18
#